data_AF-A0A2P2KC54-F1
#
_entry.id   AF-A0A2P2KC54-F1
#
_cell.length_a   1.000
_cell.length_b   1.000
_cell.length_c   1.000
_cell.angle_alpha   90.00
_cell.angle_beta   90.00
_cell.angle_gamma   90.00
#
_symmetry.space_group_name_H-M   'P 1'
#
loop_
_entity.id
_entity.type
_entity.pdbx_description
1 polymer ?
#
loop_
_entity_poly.entity_id
_entity_poly.type
_entity_poly.pdbx_seq_one_letter_code
_entity_poly.pdbx_strand_id
1 'polypeptide(L)'
;MQYQNVRGGRVKLHPIINPPSEFEHPEKGDALYAMEIALSLEKLTNEKLLNLHKVARQNNDPEMQHYIESEFLEEQVSSKVLFFPFPGSNADFDMSKLCEGRKV
;
A
#
# COMPACT_ATOMS: atom_id res chain seq x y z
N MET A 1 -8.25 -5.45 -11.50
CA MET A 1 -9.19 -4.94 -12.54
C MET A 1 -10.40 -5.86 -12.76
N GLN A 2 -10.20 -7.18 -12.74
CA GLN A 2 -11.30 -8.15 -12.95
C GLN A 2 -12.46 -8.00 -11.96
N TYR A 3 -12.17 -7.71 -10.68
CA TYR A 3 -13.20 -7.50 -9.66
C TYR A 3 -14.24 -6.42 -10.03
N GLN A 4 -13.79 -5.32 -10.65
CA GLN A 4 -14.69 -4.26 -11.12
C GLN A 4 -15.67 -4.78 -12.18
N ASN A 5 -15.21 -5.64 -13.08
CA ASN A 5 -16.07 -6.26 -14.10
C ASN A 5 -17.03 -7.29 -13.48
N VAL A 6 -16.60 -8.05 -12.47
CA VAL A 6 -17.44 -9.02 -11.75
C VAL A 6 -18.60 -8.33 -11.04
N ARG A 7 -18.37 -7.16 -10.43
CA ARG A 7 -19.40 -6.35 -9.76
C ARG A 7 -20.26 -5.51 -10.73
N GLY A 8 -20.06 -5.64 -12.05
CA GLY A 8 -20.80 -4.89 -13.07
C GLY A 8 -20.36 -3.43 -13.23
N GLY A 9 -19.26 -3.03 -12.59
CA GLY A 9 -18.64 -1.72 -12.74
C GLY A 9 -17.87 -1.60 -14.06
N ARG A 10 -17.61 -0.36 -14.49
CA ARG A 10 -16.78 -0.07 -15.68
C ARG A 10 -15.40 0.37 -15.26
N VAL A 11 -14.36 -0.28 -15.77
CA VAL A 11 -12.96 0.11 -15.53
C VAL A 11 -12.66 1.40 -16.30
N LYS A 12 -12.19 2.43 -15.58
CA LYS A 12 -11.70 3.68 -16.16
C LYS A 12 -10.21 3.81 -15.82
N LEU A 13 -9.38 3.74 -16.85
CA LEU A 13 -7.93 3.92 -16.71
C LEU A 13 -7.61 5.41 -16.74
N HIS A 14 -6.77 5.84 -15.80
CA HIS A 14 -6.26 7.20 -15.72
C HIS A 14 -4.81 7.24 -16.22
N PRO A 15 -4.33 8.39 -16.73
CA PRO A 15 -2.94 8.52 -17.14
C PRO A 15 -2.00 8.32 -15.95
N ILE A 16 -0.91 7.59 -16.18
CA ILE A 16 0.15 7.36 -15.19
C ILE A 16 1.23 8.41 -15.43
N ILE A 17 1.69 9.06 -14.36
CA ILE A 17 2.80 10.02 -14.43
C ILE A 17 4.12 9.28 -14.66
N ASN A 18 5.04 9.89 -15.40
CA ASN A 18 6.36 9.30 -15.61
C ASN A 18 7.09 9.16 -14.27
N PRO A 19 7.65 7.97 -13.96
CA PRO A 19 8.43 7.79 -12.75
C PRO A 19 9.76 8.56 -12.86
N PRO A 20 10.36 8.97 -11.72
CA PRO A 20 11.71 9.49 -11.71
C PRO A 20 12.70 8.41 -12.18
N SER A 21 13.68 8.82 -12.99
CA SER A 21 14.70 7.91 -13.57
C SER A 21 15.99 7.84 -12.76
N GLU A 22 16.21 8.80 -11.86
CA GLU A 22 17.43 8.93 -11.07
C GLU A 22 17.11 8.74 -9.58
N PHE A 23 17.90 7.91 -8.92
CA PHE A 23 17.78 7.57 -7.50
C PHE A 23 19.09 7.84 -6.75
N GLU A 24 19.94 8.73 -7.29
CA GLU A 24 21.20 9.09 -6.67
C GLU A 24 20.96 9.88 -5.38
N HIS A 25 21.51 9.39 -4.27
CA HIS A 25 21.44 10.09 -2.99
C HIS A 25 22.83 10.15 -2.34
N PRO A 26 23.47 11.33 -2.26
CA PRO A 26 24.89 11.45 -1.91
C PRO A 26 25.20 11.02 -0.46
N GLU A 27 24.22 11.06 0.45
CA GLU A 27 24.41 10.70 1.86
C GLU A 27 24.04 9.25 2.20
N LYS A 28 23.07 8.67 1.48
CA LYS A 28 22.52 7.33 1.79
C LYS A 28 22.96 6.25 0.81
N GLY A 29 23.42 6.65 -0.37
CA GLY A 29 23.66 5.75 -1.50
C GLY A 29 22.37 5.28 -2.17
N ASP A 30 22.49 4.88 -3.43
CA ASP A 30 21.36 4.60 -4.32
C ASP A 30 20.50 3.43 -3.83
N ALA A 31 21.13 2.38 -3.29
CA ALA A 31 20.44 1.18 -2.82
C ALA A 31 19.56 1.45 -1.59
N LEU A 32 20.07 2.20 -0.61
CA LEU A 32 19.30 2.54 0.60
C LEU A 32 18.19 3.54 0.27
N TYR A 33 18.46 4.53 -0.58
CA TYR A 33 17.47 5.50 -1.02
C TYR A 33 16.33 4.86 -1.83
N ALA A 34 16.64 3.94 -2.75
CA ALA A 34 15.64 3.18 -3.50
C ALA A 34 14.74 2.36 -2.57
N MET A 35 15.30 1.75 -1.53
CA MET A 35 14.54 0.96 -0.56
C MET A 35 13.64 1.85 0.31
N GLU A 36 14.11 3.04 0.72
CA GLU A 36 13.28 4.03 1.43
C GLU A 36 12.11 4.53 0.57
N ILE A 37 12.33 4.76 -0.73
CA ILE A 37 11.27 5.13 -1.67
C ILE A 37 10.26 3.98 -1.80
N ALA A 38 10.73 2.75 -2.01
CA ALA A 38 9.86 1.59 -2.11
C ALA A 38 9.02 1.42 -0.83
N LEU A 39 9.62 1.55 0.36
CA LEU A 39 8.88 1.51 1.62
C LEU A 39 7.85 2.64 1.74
N SER A 40 8.18 3.84 1.26
CA SER A 40 7.27 4.99 1.26
C SER A 40 6.09 4.77 0.30
N LEU A 41 6.33 4.16 -0.85
CA LEU A 41 5.29 3.77 -1.81
C LEU A 41 4.38 2.67 -1.26
N GLU A 42 4.93 1.69 -0.53
CA GLU A 42 4.14 0.66 0.16
C GLU A 42 3.24 1.26 1.25
N LYS A 43 3.76 2.22 2.03
CA LYS A 43 2.95 2.97 3.02
C LYS A 43 1.82 3.75 2.36
N LEU A 44 2.11 4.46 1.27
CA LEU A 44 1.12 5.21 0.50
C LEU A 44 0.04 4.27 -0.06
N THR A 45 0.44 3.12 -0.60
CA THR A 45 -0.48 2.10 -1.13
C THR A 45 -1.41 1.57 -0.04
N ASN A 46 -0.87 1.28 1.14
CA ASN A 46 -1.68 0.88 2.30
C ASN A 46 -2.71 1.95 2.70
N GLU A 47 -2.30 3.22 2.74
CA GLU A 47 -3.23 4.32 3.04
C GLU A 47 -4.36 4.41 2.00
N LYS A 48 -4.04 4.25 0.71
CA LYS A 48 -5.07 4.22 -0.36
C LYS A 48 -6.01 3.03 -0.23
N LEU A 49 -5.52 1.85 0.15
CA LEU A 49 -6.36 0.67 0.40
C LEU A 49 -7.29 0.89 1.60
N LEU A 50 -6.80 1.47 2.70
CA LEU A 50 -7.63 1.81 3.85
C LEU A 50 -8.69 2.86 3.50
N ASN A 51 -8.36 3.85 2.67
CA ASN A 51 -9.34 4.82 2.18
C ASN A 51 -10.40 4.16 1.29
N LEU A 52 -10.02 3.20 0.44
CA LEU A 52 -10.98 2.42 -0.34
C LEU A 52 -11.92 1.59 0.56
N HIS A 53 -11.36 0.95 1.60
CA HIS A 53 -12.14 0.20 2.59
C HIS A 53 -13.13 1.10 3.34
N LYS A 54 -12.72 2.31 3.73
CA LYS A 54 -13.62 3.31 4.34
C LYS A 54 -14.78 3.68 3.41
N VAL A 55 -14.52 3.87 2.12
CA VAL A 55 -15.57 4.15 1.12
C VAL A 55 -16.52 2.95 0.99
N ALA A 56 -16.00 1.73 0.94
CA ALA A 56 -16.83 0.52 0.93
C ALA A 56 -17.71 0.43 2.20
N ARG A 57 -17.14 0.77 3.37
CA ARG A 57 -17.87 0.84 4.65
C ARG A 57 -19.01 1.85 4.62
N GLN A 58 -18.73 3.06 4.13
CA GLN A 58 -19.74 4.14 4.03
C GLN A 58 -20.90 3.76 3.12
N ASN A 59 -20.64 2.95 2.08
CA ASN A 59 -21.64 2.45 1.15
C ASN A 59 -22.29 1.13 1.59
N ASN A 60 -21.94 0.60 2.77
CA ASN A 60 -22.39 -0.70 3.27
C ASN A 60 -22.19 -1.86 2.27
N ASP A 61 -21.01 -1.94 1.65
CA ASP A 61 -20.63 -3.02 0.73
C ASP A 61 -19.68 -4.02 1.42
N PRO A 62 -20.20 -5.01 2.16
CA PRO A 62 -19.39 -5.98 2.90
C PRO A 62 -18.55 -6.88 1.98
N GLU A 63 -19.04 -7.19 0.79
CA GLU A 63 -18.32 -7.99 -0.20
C GLU A 63 -17.07 -7.26 -0.72
N MET A 64 -17.16 -5.94 -0.90
CA MET A 64 -16.00 -5.12 -1.29
C MET A 64 -15.00 -4.97 -0.14
N GLN A 65 -15.48 -4.84 1.10
CA GLN A 65 -14.61 -4.80 2.28
C GLN A 65 -13.83 -6.10 2.42
N HIS A 66 -14.51 -7.23 2.36
CA HIS A 66 -13.89 -8.55 2.49
C HIS A 66 -12.83 -8.79 1.41
N TYR A 67 -13.16 -8.44 0.16
CA TYR A 67 -12.19 -8.54 -0.95
C TYR A 67 -10.93 -7.71 -0.73
N ILE A 68 -11.06 -6.50 -0.17
CA ILE A 68 -9.91 -5.63 0.14
C ILE A 68 -9.07 -6.24 1.28
N GLU A 69 -9.72 -6.80 2.29
CA GLU A 69 -9.07 -7.41 3.45
C GLU A 69 -8.28 -8.67 3.07
N SER A 70 -8.92 -9.62 2.37
CA SER A 70 -8.32 -10.91 2.05
C SER A 70 -7.23 -10.81 0.98
N GLU A 71 -7.47 -10.04 -0.08
CA GLU A 71 -6.55 -10.04 -1.23
C GLU A 71 -5.43 -9.01 -1.10
N PHE A 72 -5.68 -7.87 -0.42
CA PHE A 72 -4.72 -6.77 -0.42
C PHE A 72 -4.13 -6.48 0.96
N LEU A 73 -4.95 -6.43 2.02
CA LEU A 73 -4.44 -6.04 3.35
C LEU A 73 -3.59 -7.14 3.99
N GLU A 74 -3.91 -8.42 3.76
CA GLU A 74 -3.10 -9.54 4.24
C GLU A 74 -1.71 -9.59 3.56
N GLU A 75 -1.69 -9.49 2.22
CA GLU A 75 -0.44 -9.45 1.45
C GLU A 75 0.42 -8.25 1.84
N GLN A 76 -0.20 -7.09 2.05
CA GLN A 76 0.47 -5.86 2.46
C GLN A 76 1.17 -5.94 3.82
N VAL A 77 0.77 -6.86 4.71
CA VAL A 77 1.50 -7.10 5.97
C VAL A 77 2.73 -7.96 5.69
N SER A 78 2.59 -8.98 4.84
CA SER A 78 3.69 -9.84 4.40
C SER A 78 4.78 -9.06 3.65
N SER A 79 4.39 -8.22 2.68
CA SER A 79 5.32 -7.38 1.93
C SER A 79 6.10 -6.44 2.83
N LYS A 80 5.49 -5.87 3.88
CA LYS A 80 6.20 -5.01 4.84
C LYS A 80 7.25 -5.77 5.65
N VAL A 81 7.00 -7.03 6.02
CA VAL A 81 7.98 -7.88 6.71
C VAL A 81 9.24 -8.08 5.87
N LEU A 82 9.11 -8.11 4.54
CA LEU A 82 10.23 -8.18 3.60
C LEU A 82 11.15 -6.94 3.62
N PHE A 83 10.68 -5.77 4.09
CA PHE A 83 11.48 -4.55 4.20
C PHE A 83 12.24 -4.40 5.53
N PHE A 84 11.86 -5.16 6.58
CA PHE A 84 12.50 -5.10 7.90
C PHE A 84 13.94 -5.65 8.03
N PRO A 85 14.44 -6.61 7.22
CA PRO A 85 15.79 -7.15 7.42
C PRO A 85 16.91 -6.22 6.93
N PHE A 86 16.63 -4.99 6.46
CA PHE A 86 17.65 -4.04 6.01
C PHE A 86 18.21 -3.20 7.18
N PRO A 87 19.49 -3.41 7.58
CA PRO A 87 20.11 -2.63 8.64
C PRO A 87 20.38 -1.19 8.14
N GLY A 88 19.86 -0.18 8.86
CA GLY A 88 20.12 1.24 8.58
C GLY A 88 18.88 2.10 8.29
N SER A 89 17.68 1.53 8.21
CA SER A 89 16.46 2.33 8.12
C SER A 89 16.16 2.96 9.49
N ASN A 90 16.22 4.29 9.60
CA ASN A 90 15.66 5.08 10.71
C ASN A 90 14.11 5.06 10.71
N ALA A 91 13.51 3.93 10.33
CA ALA A 91 12.08 3.75 10.38
C ALA A 91 11.73 3.40 11.83
N ASP A 92 11.41 4.41 12.63
CA ASP A 92 10.56 4.28 13.81
C ASP A 92 9.21 3.71 13.34
N PHE A 93 9.18 2.39 13.16
CA PHE A 93 8.07 1.68 12.56
C PHE A 93 7.14 1.27 13.68
N ASP A 94 6.17 2.13 13.96
CA ASP A 94 5.09 1.80 14.88
C ASP A 94 4.14 0.78 14.23
N MET A 95 4.42 -0.51 14.47
CA MET A 95 3.60 -1.64 14.04
C MET A 95 2.13 -1.53 14.52
N SER A 96 1.85 -0.71 15.54
CA SER A 96 0.49 -0.53 16.06
C SER A 96 -0.41 0.24 15.09
N LYS A 97 0.11 1.26 14.38
CA LYS A 97 -0.67 2.06 13.40
C LYS A 97 -1.10 1.29 12.16
N LEU A 98 -0.39 0.21 11.82
CA LEU A 98 -0.77 -0.71 10.75
C LEU A 98 -1.90 -1.66 11.15
N CYS A 99 -2.06 -1.91 12.45
CA CYS A 99 -3.15 -2.72 12.98
C CYS A 99 -4.36 -1.88 13.43
N GLU A 100 -4.25 -0.56 13.49
CA GLU A 100 -5.36 0.33 13.88
C GLU A 100 -6.54 0.30 12.89
N GLY A 101 -6.30 -0.04 11.62
CA GLY A 101 -7.38 -0.32 10.64
C GLY A 101 -8.08 -1.67 10.82
N ARG A 102 -7.60 -2.52 11.73
CA ARG A 102 -8.06 -3.91 11.93
C ARG A 102 -9.18 -4.04 12.98
N LYS A 103 -9.53 -2.96 13.68
CA LYS A 103 -10.66 -2.89 14.62
C LYS A 103 -11.84 -2.16 13.98
N VAL A 104 -12.56 -2.81 13.08
CA VAL A 104 -13.87 -2.29 12.65
C VAL A 104 -14.87 -3.36 12.32
#